data_AF-A0A960XLC6-F1
#
_entry.id   AF-A0A960XLC6-F1
#
_cell.length_a   1.000
_cell.length_b   1.000
_cell.length_c   1.000
_cell.angle_alpha   90.00
_cell.angle_beta   90.00
_cell.angle_gamma   90.00
#
_symmetry.space_group_name_H-M   'P 1'
#
loop_
_entity.id
_entity.type
_entity.pdbx_description
1 polymer ?
#
loop_
_entity_poly.entity_id
_entity_poly.type
_entity_poly.pdbx_seq_one_letter_code
_entity_poly.pdbx_strand_id
1 'polypeptide(L)' 'MKHRVTASLTALLAGILALLLTNGCAWSVGSPSKADRVEQQHPIQTPTTGQQLIDLKQALDQGAMTQAEYDAAKAKLLQQ' A
#
# COMPACT_ATOMS: atom_id res chain seq x y z
N MET A 1 9.71 25.89 41.37
CA MET A 1 8.66 25.62 40.35
C MET A 1 9.11 24.68 39.21
N LYS A 2 10.42 24.54 38.92
CA LYS A 2 10.92 23.75 37.77
C LYS A 2 10.84 22.23 37.92
N HIS A 3 10.96 21.67 39.13
CA HIS A 3 10.91 20.21 39.36
C HIS A 3 9.51 19.60 39.30
N ARG A 4 8.44 20.40 39.40
CA ARG A 4 7.05 19.88 39.36
C ARG A 4 6.60 19.60 37.92
N VAL A 5 7.13 20.34 36.94
CA VAL A 5 6.80 20.20 35.51
C VAL A 5 7.50 18.98 34.90
N THR A 6 8.75 18.71 35.31
CA THR A 6 9.52 17.56 34.80
C THR A 6 8.90 16.23 35.23
N ALA A 7 8.40 16.14 36.46
CA ALA A 7 7.73 14.96 37.01
C ALA A 7 6.39 14.66 36.30
N SER A 8 5.58 15.69 36.02
CA SER A 8 4.34 15.53 35.25
C SER A 8 4.58 15.14 33.79
N LEU A 9 5.67 15.62 33.18
CA LEU A 9 6.04 15.26 31.81
C LEU A 9 6.51 13.79 31.71
N THR A 10 7.23 13.29 32.73
CA THR A 10 7.66 11.88 32.77
C THR A 10 6.47 10.94 32.97
N ALA A 11 5.49 11.33 33.80
CA ALA A 11 4.27 10.56 33.99
C ALA A 11 3.41 10.48 32.71
N LEU A 12 3.34 11.58 31.95
CA LEU A 12 2.61 11.61 30.67
C LEU A 12 3.28 10.75 29.59
N LEU A 13 4.62 10.79 29.49
CA LEU A 13 5.37 9.97 28.53
C LEU A 13 5.25 8.47 28.85
N ALA A 14 5.30 8.11 30.14
CA ALA A 14 5.15 6.72 30.58
C ALA A 14 3.74 6.17 30.33
N GLY A 15 2.70 7.02 30.45
CA GLY A 15 1.32 6.65 30.13
C GLY A 15 1.13 6.29 28.65
N ILE A 16 1.70 7.09 27.74
CA ILE A 16 1.58 6.86 26.29
C ILE A 16 2.27 5.56 25.86
N LEU A 17 3.41 5.22 26.47
CA LEU A 17 4.11 3.96 26.20
C LEU A 17 3.27 2.74 26.63
N ALA A 18 2.57 2.81 27.77
CA ALA A 18 1.73 1.71 28.24
C ALA A 18 0.53 1.41 27.32
N LEU A 19 -0.06 2.42 26.68
CA LEU A 19 -1.18 2.27 25.73
C LEU A 19 -0.77 1.62 24.39
N LEU A 20 0.50 1.76 23.99
CA LEU A 20 1.05 1.14 22.78
C LEU A 20 1.33 -0.36 22.98
N LEU A 21 1.68 -0.79 24.20
CA LEU A 21 1.95 -2.21 24.48
C LEU A 21 0.67 -3.06 24.61
N THR A 22 -0.48 -2.48 24.98
CA THR A 22 -1.73 -3.25 25.15
C THR A 22 -2.42 -3.62 23.83
N ASN A 23 -2.05 -3.00 22.70
CA ASN A 23 -2.53 -3.38 21.36
C ASN A 23 -1.62 -4.42 20.68
N GLY A 24 -0.57 -4.91 21.37
CA GLY A 24 0.48 -5.75 20.80
C GLY A 24 0.38 -7.27 21.06
N CYS A 25 -0.71 -7.78 21.62
CA CYS A 25 -0.82 -9.20 21.99
C CYS A 25 -2.07 -9.91 21.43
N ALA A 26 -2.39 -9.68 20.15
CA ALA A 26 -3.45 -10.42 19.45
C ALA A 26 -2.96 -11.33 18.30
N TRP A 27 -1.65 -11.50 18.09
CA TRP A 27 -1.16 -12.54 17.18
C TRP A 27 -0.60 -13.72 17.97
N SER A 28 -1.54 -14.53 18.44
CA SER A 28 -1.32 -15.79 19.14
C SER A 28 -1.68 -16.94 18.19
N VAL A 29 -0.77 -17.93 18.15
CA VAL A 29 -0.89 -19.33 17.71
C VAL A 29 -1.12 -19.66 16.22
N GLY A 30 -0.01 -19.85 15.51
CA GLY A 30 0.09 -20.62 14.28
C GLY A 30 1.52 -20.68 13.74
N SER A 31 2.33 -21.63 14.20
CA SER A 31 3.69 -21.93 13.70
C SER A 31 3.89 -23.45 13.76
N PRO A 32 4.71 -24.13 12.93
CA PRO A 32 5.78 -23.63 12.04
C PRO A 32 5.71 -24.20 10.59
N SER A 33 6.24 -23.54 9.55
CA SER A 33 7.63 -23.73 9.10
C SER A 33 7.85 -22.95 7.79
N LYS A 34 9.06 -22.37 7.65
CA LYS A 34 9.58 -21.57 6.52
C LYS A 34 8.97 -20.15 6.52
N ALA A 35 9.58 -19.12 7.12
CA ALA A 35 10.98 -18.73 7.02
C ALA A 35 11.55 -18.83 5.60
N ASP A 36 10.71 -18.59 4.60
CA ASP A 36 11.14 -17.84 3.45
C ASP A 36 10.22 -16.63 3.37
N ARG A 37 10.77 -15.48 3.68
CA ARG A 37 10.32 -14.21 3.15
C ARG A 37 10.58 -14.28 1.65
N VAL A 38 9.84 -15.12 0.93
CA VAL A 38 9.64 -14.96 -0.49
C VAL A 38 8.86 -13.66 -0.56
N GLU A 39 9.61 -12.57 -0.67
CA GLU A 39 9.30 -11.55 -1.65
C GLU A 39 8.58 -12.25 -2.80
N GLN A 40 7.24 -12.27 -2.72
CA GLN A 40 6.38 -12.65 -3.82
C GLN A 40 6.54 -11.50 -4.82
N GLN A 41 7.73 -11.44 -5.43
CA GLN A 41 7.86 -11.26 -6.86
C GLN A 41 6.95 -12.34 -7.47
N HIS A 42 5.63 -12.09 -7.46
CA HIS A 42 4.86 -12.42 -8.64
C HIS A 42 5.73 -11.95 -9.79
N PRO A 43 6.08 -12.81 -10.76
CA PRO A 43 6.60 -12.27 -12.00
C PRO A 43 5.58 -11.21 -12.39
N ILE A 44 5.99 -9.94 -12.36
CA ILE A 44 5.17 -8.84 -12.85
C ILE A 44 5.05 -9.20 -14.32
N GLN A 45 4.00 -9.96 -14.66
CA GLN A 45 3.67 -10.28 -16.02
C GLN A 45 3.34 -8.91 -16.58
N THR A 46 4.31 -8.32 -17.27
CA THR A 46 4.14 -7.04 -17.92
C THR A 46 2.89 -7.18 -18.77
N PRO A 47 1.87 -6.33 -18.54
CA PRO A 47 0.61 -6.49 -19.24
C PRO A 47 0.92 -6.44 -20.73
N THR A 48 0.44 -7.44 -21.46
CA THR A 48 0.63 -7.48 -22.92
C THR A 48 0.02 -6.21 -23.52
N THR A 49 0.54 -5.76 -24.66
CA THR A 49 -0.03 -4.59 -25.36
C THR A 49 -1.53 -4.75 -25.59
N GLY A 50 -1.99 -5.97 -25.86
CA GLY A 50 -3.43 -6.29 -25.97
C GLY A 50 -4.20 -6.02 -24.67
N GLN A 51 -3.69 -6.42 -23.52
CA GLN A 51 -4.33 -6.17 -22.22
C GLN A 51 -4.39 -4.66 -21.93
N GLN A 52 -3.30 -3.94 -22.19
CA GLN A 52 -3.26 -2.49 -22.01
C GLN A 52 -4.28 -1.77 -22.90
N LEU A 53 -4.51 -2.26 -24.12
CA LEU A 53 -5.53 -1.70 -25.03
C LEU A 53 -6.97 -2.01 -24.58
N ILE A 54 -7.21 -3.18 -24.00
CA ILE A 54 -8.51 -3.54 -23.42
C ILE A 54 -8.82 -2.62 -22.24
N ASP A 55 -7.87 -2.48 -21.32
CA ASP A 55 -8.02 -1.64 -20.13
C ASP A 55 -8.25 -0.16 -20.52
N LEU A 56 -7.52 0.32 -21.54
CA LEU A 56 -7.70 1.66 -22.10
C LEU A 56 -9.11 1.86 -22.66
N LYS A 57 -9.66 0.87 -23.37
CA LYS A 57 -11.03 0.92 -23.90
C LYS A 57 -12.07 0.90 -22.79
N GLN A 58 -11.84 0.10 -21.74
CA GLN A 58 -12.72 0.06 -20.57
C GLN A 58 -12.75 1.40 -19.85
N ALA A 59 -11.61 2.09 -19.72
CA ALA A 59 -11.55 3.40 -19.11
C ALA A 59 -12.35 4.46 -19.90
N LEU A 60 -12.33 4.40 -21.24
CA LEU A 60 -13.18 5.23 -22.09
C LEU A 60 -14.67 4.90 -21.89
N ASP A 61 -15.02 3.61 -21.85
CA ASP A 61 -16.41 3.16 -21.67
C ASP A 61 -16.99 3.51 -20.29
N GLN A 62 -16.12 3.56 -19.28
CA GLN A 62 -16.46 4.02 -17.93
C GLN A 62 -16.51 5.55 -17.81
N GLY A 63 -16.19 6.28 -18.88
CA GLY A 63 -16.10 7.74 -18.86
C GLY A 63 -14.95 8.28 -18.01
N ALA A 64 -13.96 7.44 -17.68
CA ALA A 64 -12.77 7.84 -16.94
C ALA A 64 -11.77 8.64 -17.80
N MET A 65 -11.92 8.60 -19.13
CA MET A 65 -11.18 9.41 -20.09
C MET A 65 -12.05 9.84 -21.27
N THR A 66 -11.60 10.87 -21.98
CA THR A 66 -12.21 11.34 -23.22
C THR A 66 -11.72 10.55 -24.43
N GLN A 67 -12.45 10.64 -25.55
CA GLN A 67 -12.04 10.00 -26.81
C GLN A 67 -10.65 10.45 -27.28
N ALA A 68 -10.32 11.73 -27.12
CA ALA A 68 -9.02 12.28 -27.53
C ALA A 68 -7.86 11.70 -26.71
N GLU A 69 -8.06 11.50 -25.41
CA GLU A 69 -7.07 10.88 -24.51
C GLU A 69 -6.90 9.39 -24.82
N TYR A 70 -8.00 8.69 -25.11
CA TYR A 70 -7.98 7.30 -25.57
C TYR A 70 -7.14 7.16 -26.85
N ASP A 71 -7.38 7.99 -27.86
CA ASP A 71 -6.67 7.88 -29.15
C ASP A 71 -5.18 8.17 -29.01
N ALA A 72 -4.81 9.17 -28.19
CA ALA A 72 -3.42 9.50 -27.90
C ALA A 72 -2.69 8.38 -27.14
N ALA A 73 -3.35 7.77 -26.15
CA ALA A 73 -2.79 6.67 -25.38
C ALA A 73 -2.68 5.39 -26.22
N LYS A 74 -3.69 5.09 -27.05
CA LYS A 74 -3.66 3.97 -27.99
C LYS A 74 -2.52 4.08 -28.98
N ALA A 75 -2.29 5.26 -29.55
CA ALA A 75 -1.19 5.50 -30.48
C ALA A 75 0.17 5.22 -29.81
N LYS A 76 0.38 5.68 -28.57
CA LYS A 76 1.60 5.42 -27.81
C LYS A 76 1.83 3.93 -27.57
N LEU A 77 0.78 3.17 -27.23
CA LEU A 77 0.87 1.73 -26.98
C LEU A 77 1.20 0.92 -28.25
N LEU A 78 0.73 1.37 -29.42
CA LEU A 78 1.00 0.70 -30.70
C LEU A 78 2.35 1.05 -31.33
N GLN A 79 3.04 2.06 -30.79
CA GLN A 79 4.37 2.49 -31.24
C GLN A 79 5.51 1.92 -30.38
N GLN A 80 5.20 1.06 -29.41
CA GLN A 80 6.19 0.39 -28.55
C GLN A 80 6.92 -0.76 -29.26
#